data_AF-A0A496WJZ7-F1
#
_entry.id   AF-A0A496WJZ7-F1
#
_cell.length_a   1.000
_cell.length_b   1.000
_cell.length_c   1.000
_cell.angle_alpha   90.00
_cell.angle_beta   90.00
_cell.angle_gamma   90.00
#
_symmetry.space_group_name_H-M   'P 1'
#
loop_
_entity.id
_entity.type
_entity.pdbx_description
1 polymer ?
#
loop_
_entity_poly.entity_id
_entity_poly.type
_entity_poly.pdbx_seq_one_letter_code
_entity_poly.pdbx_strand_id
1 'polypeptide(L)'
;MSSIPNEFDPAYIESKSAPESQMYHAEATSQEPMKSVLENNPEIYFVQPKRRSDWGNWEFKKGSYYDTTIGSKHPYWQDKDLPKASKDIEQLRRDMLKWGYCKVEDALSTDQVAVIRQRVLEQAEGEKLAGIAQRTPSGQNINCCVNKGRCFEGLIEQHPDVVQGGPLVEQIVTEALGPGWICTSLIAAISLEGGVPQALHQDQNNALGSQSPMSINILTPITDVD
;
A
#
# COMPACT_ATOMS: atom_id res chain seq x y z
N MET A 1 -2.04 2.21 52.39
CA MET A 1 -1.66 2.31 50.97
C MET A 1 -1.01 0.99 50.62
N SER A 2 -1.53 0.26 49.62
CA SER A 2 -0.92 -1.00 49.19
C SER A 2 0.40 -0.67 48.49
N SER A 3 1.52 -1.21 48.97
CA SER A 3 2.80 -1.11 48.28
C SER A 3 2.72 -1.93 46.99
N ILE A 4 3.24 -1.38 45.88
CA ILE A 4 3.37 -2.11 44.63
C ILE A 4 4.41 -3.23 44.85
N PRO A 5 4.10 -4.50 44.54
CA PRO A 5 5.08 -5.58 44.59
C PRO A 5 6.28 -5.30 43.70
N ASN A 6 7.47 -5.76 44.11
CA ASN A 6 8.73 -5.49 43.42
C ASN A 6 8.75 -6.06 41.98
N GLU A 7 7.99 -7.11 41.71
CA GLU A 7 7.82 -7.70 40.38
C GLU A 7 7.16 -6.73 39.37
N PHE A 8 6.46 -5.71 39.87
CA PHE A 8 5.88 -4.64 39.05
C PHE A 8 6.66 -3.32 39.15
N ASP A 9 7.79 -3.30 39.87
CA ASP A 9 8.67 -2.13 39.92
C ASP A 9 9.36 -1.90 38.56
N PRO A 10 9.30 -0.70 37.97
CA PRO A 10 9.89 -0.44 36.66
C PRO A 10 11.39 -0.72 36.57
N ALA A 11 12.18 -0.40 37.61
CA ALA A 11 13.62 -0.63 37.60
C ALA A 11 13.93 -2.13 37.71
N TYR A 12 13.12 -2.87 38.48
CA TYR A 12 13.19 -4.33 38.52
C TYR A 12 12.89 -4.94 37.15
N ILE A 13 11.80 -4.55 36.49
CA ILE A 13 11.44 -5.03 35.14
C ILE A 13 12.53 -4.69 34.12
N GLU A 14 13.04 -3.45 34.11
CA GLU A 14 14.12 -3.03 33.21
C GLU A 14 15.37 -3.90 33.39
N SER A 15 15.75 -4.20 34.64
CA SER A 15 16.88 -5.08 34.94
C SER A 15 16.71 -6.52 34.43
N LYS A 16 15.48 -6.93 34.09
CA LYS A 16 15.13 -8.26 33.54
C LYS A 16 14.77 -8.23 32.06
N SER A 17 14.84 -7.09 31.39
CA SER A 17 14.33 -6.89 30.02
C SER A 17 15.42 -6.74 28.95
N ALA A 18 16.58 -7.38 29.15
CA ALA A 18 17.67 -7.37 28.19
C ALA A 18 17.21 -7.89 26.81
N PRO A 19 17.69 -7.35 25.68
CA PRO A 19 17.25 -7.71 24.33
C PRO A 19 17.16 -9.22 24.06
N GLU A 20 18.16 -9.98 24.50
CA GLU A 20 18.25 -11.44 24.36
C GLU A 20 17.16 -12.21 25.14
N SER A 21 16.54 -11.56 26.12
CA SER A 21 15.44 -12.10 26.93
C SER A 21 14.06 -11.66 26.44
N GLN A 22 14.00 -10.73 25.49
CA GLN A 22 12.73 -10.25 24.94
C GLN A 22 12.13 -11.27 23.97
N MET A 23 10.86 -11.59 24.17
CA MET A 23 10.11 -12.43 23.24
C MET A 23 10.05 -11.74 21.86
N TYR A 24 10.31 -12.51 20.80
CA TYR A 24 10.28 -12.07 19.40
C TYR A 24 11.30 -10.95 19.04
N HIS A 25 12.36 -10.75 19.84
CA HIS A 25 13.36 -9.72 19.55
C HIS A 25 13.99 -9.90 18.17
N ALA A 26 14.29 -11.14 17.76
CA ALA A 26 14.91 -11.44 16.48
C ALA A 26 13.99 -11.09 15.30
N GLU A 27 12.69 -11.37 15.43
CA GLU A 27 11.68 -11.08 14.42
C GLU A 27 11.39 -9.58 14.34
N ALA A 28 11.26 -8.90 15.48
CA ALA A 28 10.99 -7.46 15.54
C ALA A 28 12.18 -6.60 15.08
N THR A 29 13.40 -7.13 15.20
CA THR A 29 14.62 -6.49 14.70
C THR A 29 15.04 -6.98 13.32
N SER A 30 14.29 -7.92 12.72
CA SER A 30 14.51 -8.36 11.36
C SER A 30 14.40 -7.18 10.40
N GLN A 31 15.39 -7.05 9.52
CA GLN A 31 15.39 -6.06 8.44
C GLN A 31 14.97 -6.69 7.11
N GLU A 32 14.53 -7.95 7.12
CA GLU A 32 14.05 -8.64 5.93
C GLU A 32 12.62 -8.18 5.56
N PRO A 33 12.29 -8.15 4.25
CA PRO A 33 13.13 -8.51 3.11
C PRO A 33 14.04 -7.38 2.61
N MET A 34 13.95 -6.17 3.18
CA MET A 34 14.67 -4.99 2.66
C MET A 34 16.18 -5.14 2.71
N LYS A 35 16.71 -5.78 3.77
CA LYS A 35 18.13 -6.12 3.86
C LYS A 35 18.57 -6.98 2.67
N SER A 36 17.90 -8.11 2.41
CA SER A 36 18.20 -8.95 1.24
C SER A 36 18.04 -8.19 -0.08
N VAL A 37 17.01 -7.35 -0.22
CA VAL A 37 16.81 -6.54 -1.43
C VAL A 37 18.00 -5.62 -1.68
N LEU A 38 18.48 -4.91 -0.65
CA LEU A 38 19.63 -4.00 -0.78
C LEU A 38 20.94 -4.76 -1.05
N GLU A 39 21.17 -5.88 -0.38
CA GLU A 39 22.36 -6.72 -0.58
C GLU A 39 22.43 -7.30 -2.01
N ASN A 40 21.28 -7.68 -2.58
CA ASN A 40 21.19 -8.25 -3.93
C ASN A 40 21.04 -7.21 -5.04
N ASN A 41 20.90 -5.92 -4.70
CA ASN A 41 20.80 -4.81 -5.66
C ASN A 41 21.71 -3.65 -5.22
N PRO A 42 23.04 -3.83 -5.16
CA PRO A 42 23.96 -2.82 -4.64
C PRO A 42 23.98 -1.52 -5.47
N GLU A 43 23.59 -1.58 -6.75
CA GLU A 43 23.48 -0.43 -7.66
C GLU A 43 22.11 0.27 -7.62
N ILE A 44 21.24 -0.10 -6.69
CA ILE A 44 19.91 0.48 -6.52
C ILE A 44 19.99 2.00 -6.35
N TYR A 45 19.17 2.73 -7.11
CA TYR A 45 19.13 4.19 -7.08
C TYR A 45 17.84 4.68 -6.43
N PHE A 46 17.99 5.27 -5.25
CA PHE A 46 16.89 5.91 -4.55
C PHE A 46 16.87 7.41 -4.84
N VAL A 47 15.70 7.92 -5.22
CA VAL A 47 15.46 9.36 -5.23
C VAL A 47 15.07 9.76 -3.81
N GLN A 48 15.95 10.50 -3.14
CA GLN A 48 15.67 11.00 -1.79
C GLN A 48 14.44 11.94 -1.80
N PRO A 49 13.61 11.94 -0.74
CA PRO A 49 12.49 12.87 -0.62
C PRO A 49 12.90 14.31 -0.89
N LYS A 50 12.14 15.01 -1.74
CA LYS A 50 12.39 16.40 -2.13
C LYS A 50 11.32 17.32 -1.57
N ARG A 51 11.71 18.56 -1.26
CA ARG A 51 10.77 19.65 -1.01
C ARG A 51 10.11 20.03 -2.33
N ARG A 52 8.91 20.63 -2.25
CA ARG A 52 8.17 21.08 -3.45
C ARG A 52 8.97 22.02 -4.36
N SER A 53 9.84 22.88 -3.80
CA SER A 53 10.72 23.76 -4.57
C SER A 53 11.72 23.02 -5.46
N ASP A 54 11.97 21.74 -5.13
CA ASP A 54 12.98 20.91 -5.76
C ASP A 54 12.34 19.77 -6.57
N TRP A 55 11.02 19.79 -6.75
CA TRP A 55 10.32 18.86 -7.63
C TRP A 55 10.76 19.07 -9.07
N GLY A 56 10.92 17.96 -9.81
CA GLY A 56 11.53 17.96 -11.13
C GLY A 56 13.06 18.06 -11.12
N ASN A 57 13.70 18.42 -9.99
CA ASN A 57 15.16 18.42 -9.83
C ASN A 57 15.68 17.05 -9.34
N TRP A 58 15.27 16.00 -10.05
CA TRP A 58 15.77 14.65 -9.93
C TRP A 58 15.81 14.01 -11.33
N GLU A 59 16.71 13.06 -11.52
CA GLU A 59 16.88 12.41 -12.83
C GLU A 59 16.32 10.99 -12.75
N PHE A 60 15.44 10.66 -13.68
CA PHE A 60 15.10 9.26 -13.92
C PHE A 60 16.30 8.58 -14.58
N LYS A 61 16.88 7.60 -13.88
CA LYS A 61 17.96 6.78 -14.42
C LYS A 61 17.37 5.51 -15.03
N LYS A 62 17.37 5.45 -16.36
CA LYS A 62 16.93 4.27 -17.11
C LYS A 62 17.72 3.04 -16.66
N GLY A 63 17.03 1.94 -16.38
CA GLY A 63 17.63 0.72 -15.86
C GLY A 63 18.00 0.79 -14.38
N SER A 64 17.63 1.84 -13.64
CA SER A 64 17.77 1.87 -12.18
C SER A 64 16.49 1.38 -11.49
N TYR A 65 16.39 1.55 -10.17
CA TYR A 65 15.43 0.93 -9.26
C TYR A 65 13.99 0.71 -9.73
N TYR A 66 13.39 1.62 -10.49
CA TYR A 66 12.02 1.47 -10.99
C TYR A 66 11.93 0.64 -12.28
N ASP A 67 13.05 0.48 -12.98
CA ASP A 67 13.27 -0.42 -14.13
C ASP A 67 13.93 -1.75 -13.69
N THR A 68 14.15 -2.02 -12.39
CA THR A 68 14.72 -3.32 -11.97
C THR A 68 13.69 -4.45 -11.99
N THR A 69 12.42 -4.15 -12.23
CA THR A 69 11.38 -5.12 -12.54
C THR A 69 11.20 -5.31 -14.05
N ILE A 70 12.24 -5.11 -14.88
CA ILE A 70 12.18 -5.48 -16.30
C ILE A 70 12.64 -6.93 -16.49
N GLY A 71 11.82 -7.70 -17.20
CA GLY A 71 12.03 -9.15 -17.37
C GLY A 71 13.45 -9.47 -17.84
N SER A 72 13.97 -8.70 -18.80
CA SER A 72 15.29 -8.89 -19.40
C SER A 72 16.48 -8.93 -18.43
N LYS A 73 16.33 -8.43 -17.20
CA LYS A 73 17.39 -8.48 -16.17
C LYS A 73 17.34 -9.72 -15.29
N HIS A 74 16.31 -10.54 -15.44
CA HIS A 74 16.05 -11.66 -14.54
C HIS A 74 15.69 -12.91 -15.33
N PRO A 75 16.71 -13.71 -15.72
CA PRO A 75 16.51 -14.89 -16.57
C PRO A 75 15.48 -15.88 -16.04
N TYR A 76 15.26 -15.92 -14.72
CA TYR A 76 14.29 -16.81 -14.07
C TYR A 76 12.83 -16.36 -14.19
N TRP A 77 12.56 -15.08 -14.48
CA TRP A 77 11.19 -14.57 -14.64
C TRP A 77 10.94 -13.81 -15.95
N GLN A 78 11.96 -13.52 -16.75
CA GLN A 78 11.85 -12.73 -17.99
C GLN A 78 10.79 -13.22 -18.98
N ASP A 79 10.56 -14.53 -19.03
CA ASP A 79 9.63 -15.20 -19.94
C ASP A 79 8.27 -15.51 -19.28
N LYS A 80 7.98 -14.89 -18.12
CA LYS A 80 6.73 -15.08 -17.40
C LYS A 80 5.79 -13.91 -17.65
N ASP A 81 4.59 -14.20 -18.13
CA ASP A 81 3.54 -13.20 -18.28
C ASP A 81 3.07 -12.69 -16.91
N LEU A 82 3.08 -11.37 -16.73
CA LEU A 82 2.48 -10.71 -15.57
C LEU A 82 0.93 -10.74 -15.64
N PRO A 83 0.22 -10.64 -14.50
CA PRO A 83 -1.23 -10.50 -14.45
C PRO A 83 -1.76 -9.44 -15.41
N LYS A 84 -2.74 -9.84 -16.23
CA LYS A 84 -3.50 -8.94 -17.10
C LYS A 84 -4.82 -8.60 -16.43
N ALA A 85 -5.37 -7.44 -16.77
CA ALA A 85 -6.71 -7.08 -16.32
C ALA A 85 -7.73 -8.12 -16.82
N SER A 86 -8.65 -8.55 -15.95
CA SER A 86 -9.68 -9.52 -16.29
C SER A 86 -10.94 -9.34 -15.45
N LYS A 87 -12.08 -9.80 -15.99
CA LYS A 87 -13.35 -9.98 -15.25
C LYS A 87 -13.58 -11.45 -14.85
N ASP A 88 -12.75 -12.38 -15.33
CA ASP A 88 -12.86 -13.81 -15.02
C ASP A 88 -12.26 -14.09 -13.64
N ILE A 89 -13.12 -14.45 -12.68
CA ILE A 89 -12.72 -14.76 -11.32
C ILE A 89 -11.71 -15.91 -11.24
N GLU A 90 -11.79 -16.91 -12.13
CA GLU A 90 -10.84 -18.02 -12.13
C GLU A 90 -9.43 -17.55 -12.53
N GLN A 91 -9.35 -16.60 -13.46
CA GLN A 91 -8.08 -15.97 -13.83
C GLN A 91 -7.55 -15.10 -12.68
N LEU A 92 -8.41 -14.29 -12.05
CA LEU A 92 -8.02 -13.44 -10.93
C LEU A 92 -7.49 -14.24 -9.74
N ARG A 93 -8.11 -15.38 -9.41
CA ARG A 93 -7.61 -16.31 -8.37
C ARG A 93 -6.24 -16.86 -8.71
N ARG A 94 -6.06 -17.34 -9.94
CA ARG A 94 -4.75 -17.85 -10.41
C ARG A 94 -3.68 -16.78 -10.31
N ASP A 95 -4.01 -15.54 -10.69
CA ASP A 95 -3.07 -14.43 -10.63
C ASP A 95 -2.73 -14.05 -9.19
N MET A 96 -3.74 -13.95 -8.31
CA MET A 96 -3.53 -13.64 -6.89
C MET A 96 -2.62 -14.67 -6.20
N LEU A 97 -2.86 -15.97 -6.44
CA LEU A 97 -2.04 -17.04 -5.85
C LEU A 97 -0.62 -17.11 -6.42
N LYS A 98 -0.45 -16.82 -7.71
CA LYS A 98 0.85 -16.92 -8.38
C LYS A 98 1.73 -15.69 -8.15
N TRP A 99 1.12 -14.50 -8.14
CA TRP A 99 1.83 -13.22 -8.21
C TRP A 99 1.66 -12.36 -6.95
N GLY A 100 0.75 -12.72 -6.05
CA GLY A 100 0.39 -11.90 -4.88
C GLY A 100 -0.49 -10.69 -5.21
N TYR A 101 -0.91 -10.54 -6.48
CA TYR A 101 -1.85 -9.52 -6.91
C TYR A 101 -2.62 -9.96 -8.17
N CYS A 102 -3.77 -9.35 -8.41
CA CYS A 102 -4.54 -9.48 -9.66
C CYS A 102 -5.09 -8.09 -10.07
N LYS A 103 -5.64 -7.98 -11.29
CA LYS A 103 -6.19 -6.72 -11.81
C LYS A 103 -7.62 -6.95 -12.27
N VAL A 104 -8.59 -6.31 -11.62
CA VAL A 104 -9.99 -6.39 -12.03
C VAL A 104 -10.25 -5.37 -13.14
N GLU A 105 -10.62 -5.86 -14.32
CA GLU A 105 -10.93 -5.03 -15.49
C GLU A 105 -12.27 -4.32 -15.32
N ASP A 106 -12.31 -3.02 -15.62
CA ASP A 106 -13.50 -2.15 -15.51
C ASP A 106 -14.26 -2.32 -14.18
N ALA A 107 -13.52 -2.41 -13.07
CA ALA A 107 -14.13 -2.46 -11.74
C ALA A 107 -14.96 -1.19 -11.44
N LEU A 108 -14.66 -0.08 -12.12
CA LEU A 108 -15.45 1.14 -12.12
C LEU A 108 -15.81 1.54 -13.55
N SER A 109 -17.01 2.07 -13.73
CA SER A 109 -17.40 2.76 -14.97
C SER A 109 -16.74 4.14 -15.09
N THR A 110 -16.75 4.71 -16.29
CA THR A 110 -16.29 6.10 -16.51
C THR A 110 -17.03 7.10 -15.63
N ASP A 111 -18.34 6.93 -15.42
CA ASP A 111 -19.15 7.81 -14.58
C ASP A 111 -18.80 7.66 -13.10
N GLN A 112 -18.58 6.43 -12.63
CA GLN A 112 -18.14 6.16 -11.26
C GLN A 112 -16.76 6.78 -10.99
N VAL A 113 -15.83 6.62 -11.94
CA VAL A 113 -14.51 7.27 -11.89
C VAL A 113 -14.65 8.80 -11.83
N ALA A 114 -15.50 9.39 -12.66
CA ALA A 114 -15.71 10.84 -12.69
C ALA A 114 -16.20 11.39 -11.34
N VAL A 115 -17.17 10.72 -10.71
CA VAL A 115 -17.71 11.10 -9.39
C VAL A 115 -16.63 11.04 -8.31
N ILE A 116 -15.90 9.92 -8.24
CA ILE A 116 -14.86 9.74 -7.20
C ILE A 116 -13.72 10.73 -7.41
N ARG A 117 -13.26 10.90 -8.65
CA ARG A 117 -12.19 11.85 -9.00
C ARG A 117 -12.58 13.27 -8.66
N GLN A 118 -13.80 13.70 -9.02
CA GLN A 118 -14.29 15.03 -8.67
C GLN A 118 -14.26 15.25 -7.16
N ARG A 119 -14.76 14.28 -6.38
CA ARG A 119 -14.79 14.41 -4.93
C ARG A 119 -13.40 14.44 -4.29
N VAL A 120 -12.46 13.63 -4.78
CA VAL A 120 -11.06 13.65 -4.36
C VAL A 120 -10.42 15.03 -4.60
N LEU A 121 -10.63 15.61 -5.78
CA LEU A 121 -10.07 16.92 -6.13
C LEU A 121 -10.67 18.06 -5.29
N GLU A 122 -11.99 18.08 -5.10
CA GLU A 122 -12.67 19.05 -4.24
C GLU A 122 -12.16 19.00 -2.81
N GLN A 123 -12.03 17.77 -2.27
CA GLN A 123 -11.56 17.57 -0.92
C GLN A 123 -10.10 17.98 -0.76
N ALA A 124 -9.24 17.64 -1.73
CA ALA A 124 -7.86 18.05 -1.74
C ALA A 124 -7.71 19.57 -1.74
N GLU A 125 -8.52 20.27 -2.53
CA GLU A 125 -8.54 21.74 -2.56
C GLU A 125 -9.06 22.35 -1.25
N GLY A 126 -10.16 21.81 -0.71
CA GLY A 126 -10.70 22.24 0.57
C GLY A 126 -9.68 22.13 1.71
N GLU A 127 -8.91 21.04 1.75
CA GLU A 127 -7.84 20.87 2.74
C GLU A 127 -6.67 21.84 2.55
N LYS A 128 -6.34 22.22 1.32
CA LYS A 128 -5.34 23.26 1.06
C LYS A 128 -5.82 24.62 1.55
N LEU A 129 -7.06 24.99 1.23
CA LEU A 129 -7.67 26.25 1.65
C LEU A 129 -7.79 26.35 3.17
N ALA A 130 -8.09 25.24 3.83
CA ALA A 130 -8.14 25.14 5.29
C ALA A 130 -6.75 25.04 5.95
N GLY A 131 -5.66 24.93 5.18
CA GLY A 131 -4.30 24.83 5.71
C GLY A 131 -3.95 23.48 6.37
N ILE A 132 -4.75 22.44 6.12
CA ILE A 132 -4.60 21.10 6.74
C ILE A 132 -4.18 20.01 5.74
N ALA A 133 -3.92 20.38 4.49
CA ALA A 133 -3.49 19.43 3.46
C ALA A 133 -2.25 18.63 3.88
N GLN A 134 -2.36 17.29 3.89
CA GLN A 134 -1.22 16.42 4.11
C GLN A 134 -0.38 16.32 2.82
N ARG A 135 0.67 17.13 2.76
CA ARG A 135 1.61 17.12 1.65
C ARG A 135 2.58 15.95 1.78
N THR A 136 2.86 15.31 0.66
CA THR A 136 3.89 14.27 0.54
C THR A 136 5.05 14.80 -0.32
N PRO A 137 6.20 14.09 -0.38
CA PRO A 137 7.28 14.43 -1.33
C PRO A 137 6.86 14.36 -2.81
N SER A 138 5.66 13.89 -3.12
CA SER A 138 5.21 13.57 -4.48
C SER A 138 3.84 14.15 -4.81
N GLY A 139 3.19 14.80 -3.84
CA GLY A 139 1.83 15.31 -4.02
C GLY A 139 1.08 15.52 -2.71
N GLN A 140 -0.13 14.95 -2.61
CA GLN A 140 -1.02 15.11 -1.46
C GLN A 140 -1.78 13.83 -1.16
N ASN A 141 -1.92 13.51 0.12
CA ASN A 141 -2.82 12.47 0.61
C ASN A 141 -4.07 13.09 1.24
N ILE A 142 -5.19 12.43 1.03
CA ILE A 142 -6.48 12.72 1.64
C ILE A 142 -6.78 11.56 2.59
N ASN A 143 -6.57 11.76 3.89
CA ASN A 143 -6.83 10.73 4.91
C ASN A 143 -8.31 10.63 5.26
N CYS A 144 -8.72 9.55 5.92
CA CYS A 144 -10.07 9.39 6.47
C CYS A 144 -11.16 9.67 5.43
N CYS A 145 -10.98 9.17 4.19
CA CYS A 145 -11.87 9.43 3.06
C CYS A 145 -13.33 9.10 3.37
N VAL A 146 -13.59 8.09 4.20
CA VAL A 146 -14.95 7.70 4.63
C VAL A 146 -15.77 8.87 5.16
N ASN A 147 -15.16 9.83 5.87
CA ASN A 147 -15.86 10.97 6.46
C ASN A 147 -16.12 12.11 5.46
N LYS A 148 -15.75 11.91 4.19
CA LYS A 148 -15.60 12.99 3.21
C LYS A 148 -16.52 12.83 2.01
N GLY A 149 -17.45 11.87 2.00
CA GLY A 149 -18.48 11.77 0.98
C GLY A 149 -18.98 10.36 0.74
N ARG A 150 -20.23 10.24 0.25
CA ARG A 150 -20.89 8.95 0.00
C ARG A 150 -20.14 8.04 -0.98
N CYS A 151 -19.43 8.60 -1.96
CA CYS A 151 -18.61 7.79 -2.86
C CYS A 151 -17.46 7.06 -2.14
N PHE A 152 -16.96 7.59 -1.02
CA PHE A 152 -15.92 6.92 -0.24
C PHE A 152 -16.48 5.83 0.67
N GLU A 153 -17.71 6.02 1.18
CA GLU A 153 -18.44 4.98 1.90
C GLU A 153 -18.72 3.80 0.96
N GLY A 154 -19.24 4.07 -0.24
CA GLY A 154 -19.48 3.03 -1.24
C GLY A 154 -18.21 2.34 -1.74
N LEU A 155 -17.05 3.00 -1.72
CA LEU A 155 -15.75 2.36 -1.98
C LEU A 155 -15.36 1.38 -0.85
N ILE A 156 -15.65 1.71 0.41
CA ILE A 156 -15.40 0.81 1.55
C ILE A 156 -16.34 -0.39 1.51
N GLU A 157 -17.62 -0.14 1.24
CA GLU A 157 -18.67 -1.16 1.12
C GLU A 157 -18.56 -1.97 -0.17
N GLN A 158 -17.69 -1.58 -1.11
CA GLN A 158 -17.65 -2.14 -2.47
C GLN A 158 -19.05 -2.20 -3.11
N HIS A 159 -19.87 -1.18 -2.87
CA HIS A 159 -21.26 -1.18 -3.31
C HIS A 159 -21.34 -1.03 -4.84
N PRO A 160 -22.11 -1.86 -5.57
CA PRO A 160 -22.18 -1.86 -7.04
C PRO A 160 -22.46 -0.49 -7.68
N ASP A 161 -23.25 0.35 -7.02
CA ASP A 161 -23.56 1.71 -7.51
C ASP A 161 -22.32 2.63 -7.57
N VAL A 162 -21.29 2.38 -6.75
CA VAL A 162 -20.04 3.15 -6.71
C VAL A 162 -18.88 2.39 -7.34
N VAL A 163 -18.83 1.08 -7.13
CA VAL A 163 -17.84 0.16 -7.69
C VAL A 163 -18.58 -0.99 -8.34
N GLN A 164 -18.85 -0.91 -9.64
CA GLN A 164 -19.62 -1.97 -10.33
C GLN A 164 -18.99 -3.36 -10.22
N GLY A 165 -17.65 -3.43 -10.12
CA GLY A 165 -16.89 -4.66 -9.88
C GLY A 165 -16.83 -5.09 -8.41
N GLY A 166 -17.47 -4.35 -7.51
CA GLY A 166 -17.42 -4.55 -6.07
C GLY A 166 -17.69 -5.99 -5.61
N PRO A 167 -18.76 -6.66 -6.08
CA PRO A 167 -19.01 -8.07 -5.72
C PRO A 167 -17.86 -9.02 -6.09
N LEU A 168 -17.16 -8.76 -7.19
CA LEU A 168 -16.00 -9.55 -7.61
C LEU A 168 -14.79 -9.26 -6.71
N VAL A 169 -14.56 -7.98 -6.37
CA VAL A 169 -13.49 -7.56 -5.44
C VAL A 169 -13.71 -8.17 -4.05
N GLU A 170 -14.92 -8.06 -3.50
CA GLU A 170 -15.27 -8.62 -2.19
C GLU A 170 -15.10 -10.14 -2.14
N GLN A 171 -15.46 -10.85 -3.21
CA GLN A 171 -15.28 -12.29 -3.27
C GLN A 171 -13.79 -12.68 -3.19
N ILE A 172 -12.92 -11.98 -3.93
CA ILE A 172 -11.46 -12.22 -3.87
C ILE A 172 -10.90 -11.88 -2.49
N VAL A 173 -11.31 -10.75 -1.89
CA VAL A 173 -10.85 -10.34 -0.55
C VAL A 173 -11.31 -11.36 0.51
N THR A 174 -12.56 -11.81 0.43
CA THR A 174 -13.14 -12.80 1.34
C THR A 174 -12.44 -14.16 1.23
N GLU A 175 -12.09 -14.60 0.02
CA GLU A 175 -11.34 -15.84 -0.16
C GLU A 175 -9.92 -15.75 0.40
N ALA A 176 -9.30 -14.59 0.28
CA ALA A 176 -7.91 -14.40 0.68
C ALA A 176 -7.72 -14.08 2.18
N LEU A 177 -8.67 -13.39 2.83
CA LEU A 177 -8.63 -13.05 4.26
C LEU A 177 -9.56 -13.89 5.14
N GLY A 178 -10.50 -14.63 4.54
CA GLY A 178 -11.61 -15.25 5.25
C GLY A 178 -12.77 -14.28 5.53
N PRO A 179 -13.92 -14.78 6.00
CA PRO A 179 -15.08 -13.95 6.30
C PRO A 179 -14.84 -13.03 7.51
N GLY A 180 -15.55 -11.90 7.54
CA GLY A 180 -15.48 -10.94 8.67
C GLY A 180 -14.26 -10.02 8.64
N TRP A 181 -13.60 -9.91 7.48
CA TRP A 181 -12.60 -8.87 7.26
C TRP A 181 -13.21 -7.48 7.40
N ILE A 182 -12.37 -6.50 7.73
CA ILE A 182 -12.76 -5.09 7.85
C ILE A 182 -11.86 -4.23 6.97
N CYS A 183 -12.41 -3.14 6.43
CA CYS A 183 -11.59 -2.10 5.85
C CYS A 183 -11.01 -1.23 6.98
N THR A 184 -9.69 -1.27 7.16
CA THR A 184 -9.01 -0.54 8.24
C THR A 184 -8.70 0.90 7.88
N SER A 185 -8.55 1.21 6.59
CA SER A 185 -8.31 2.57 6.11
C SER A 185 -8.69 2.73 4.63
N LEU A 186 -9.17 3.93 4.30
CA LEU A 186 -9.29 4.41 2.92
C LEU A 186 -8.65 5.80 2.83
N ILE A 187 -7.66 5.90 1.95
CA ILE A 187 -6.90 7.12 1.66
C ILE A 187 -6.92 7.31 0.16
N ALA A 188 -7.10 8.56 -0.30
CA ALA A 188 -6.85 8.92 -1.68
C ALA A 188 -5.48 9.60 -1.79
N ALA A 189 -4.68 9.21 -2.78
CA ALA A 189 -3.37 9.80 -3.04
C ALA A 189 -3.40 10.51 -4.40
N ILE A 190 -2.89 11.74 -4.43
CA ILE A 190 -2.69 12.51 -5.65
C ILE A 190 -1.19 12.64 -5.88
N SER A 191 -0.71 12.03 -6.95
CA SER A 191 0.65 12.24 -7.46
C SER A 191 0.67 13.49 -8.34
N LEU A 192 1.66 14.36 -8.13
CA LEU A 192 1.86 15.60 -8.88
C LEU A 192 3.12 15.53 -9.73
N GLU A 193 3.11 16.24 -10.85
CA GLU A 193 4.24 16.33 -11.76
C GLU A 193 5.52 16.79 -11.05
N GLY A 194 6.64 16.15 -11.39
CA GLY A 194 7.94 16.39 -10.75
C GLY A 194 8.09 15.77 -9.36
N GLY A 195 7.03 15.16 -8.80
CA GLY A 195 7.05 14.40 -7.56
C GLY A 195 8.05 13.24 -7.59
N VAL A 196 8.49 12.82 -6.41
CA VAL A 196 9.50 11.75 -6.28
C VAL A 196 8.83 10.38 -6.15
N PRO A 197 9.28 9.34 -6.86
CA PRO A 197 8.74 8.00 -6.67
C PRO A 197 9.03 7.45 -5.27
N GLN A 198 8.12 6.66 -4.71
CA GLN A 198 8.32 6.03 -3.40
C GLN A 198 9.35 4.91 -3.49
N ALA A 199 10.16 4.75 -2.43
CA ALA A 199 11.00 3.56 -2.29
C ALA A 199 10.10 2.30 -2.25
N LEU A 200 10.50 1.18 -2.86
CA LEU A 200 9.95 -0.16 -2.61
C LEU A 200 9.91 -0.40 -1.10
N HIS A 201 8.74 -0.82 -0.65
CA HIS A 201 8.45 -1.16 0.72
C HIS A 201 7.33 -2.19 0.73
N GLN A 202 7.08 -2.75 1.91
CA GLN A 202 5.85 -3.46 2.22
C GLN A 202 5.02 -2.57 3.13
N ASP A 203 3.71 -2.54 2.91
CA ASP A 203 2.81 -1.76 3.77
C ASP A 203 2.64 -2.41 5.15
N GLN A 204 2.89 -3.71 5.24
CA GLN A 204 2.72 -4.51 6.46
C GLN A 204 3.95 -5.38 6.72
N ASN A 205 4.41 -5.41 7.97
CA ASN A 205 5.58 -6.17 8.43
C ASN A 205 5.26 -7.11 9.62
N ASN A 206 3.98 -7.35 9.91
CA ASN A 206 3.52 -7.96 11.16
C ASN A 206 3.49 -9.50 11.16
N ALA A 207 3.63 -10.18 10.01
CA ALA A 207 3.50 -11.64 9.94
C ALA A 207 4.25 -12.28 8.75
N LEU A 208 5.57 -12.09 8.65
CA LEU A 208 6.39 -12.59 7.53
C LEU A 208 6.34 -14.12 7.33
N GLY A 209 6.01 -14.89 8.37
CA GLY A 209 5.87 -16.36 8.30
C GLY A 209 4.47 -16.86 7.94
N SER A 210 3.50 -15.97 7.72
CA SER A 210 2.12 -16.37 7.44
C SER A 210 2.01 -17.11 6.10
N GLN A 211 1.24 -18.19 6.07
CA GLN A 211 0.95 -18.96 4.85
C GLN A 211 -0.29 -18.44 4.11
N SER A 212 -1.06 -17.55 4.73
CA SER A 212 -2.20 -16.85 4.14
C SER A 212 -2.05 -15.33 4.34
N PRO A 213 -2.61 -14.50 3.45
CA PRO A 213 -2.62 -13.05 3.65
C PRO A 213 -3.32 -12.68 4.96
N MET A 214 -2.75 -11.71 5.68
CA MET A 214 -3.38 -11.12 6.88
C MET A 214 -3.99 -9.74 6.58
N SER A 215 -3.64 -9.16 5.44
CA SER A 215 -4.12 -7.89 4.93
C SER A 215 -4.04 -7.88 3.41
N ILE A 216 -4.94 -7.12 2.77
CA ILE A 216 -4.92 -6.88 1.33
C ILE A 216 -5.09 -5.39 1.09
N ASN A 217 -4.29 -4.88 0.16
CA ASN A 217 -4.47 -3.53 -0.36
C ASN A 217 -5.34 -3.58 -1.61
N ILE A 218 -6.36 -2.71 -1.66
CA ILE A 218 -7.17 -2.50 -2.86
C ILE A 218 -6.76 -1.14 -3.42
N LEU A 219 -6.01 -1.16 -4.53
CA LEU A 219 -5.64 0.05 -5.25
C LEU A 219 -6.64 0.29 -6.37
N THR A 220 -7.32 1.44 -6.32
CA THR A 220 -8.33 1.84 -7.30
C THR A 220 -7.83 3.06 -8.09
N PRO A 221 -7.24 2.87 -9.28
CA PRO A 221 -6.88 4.00 -10.13
C PRO A 221 -8.14 4.73 -10.58
N ILE A 222 -8.14 6.05 -10.41
CA ILE A 222 -9.23 6.95 -10.87
C ILE A 222 -8.74 7.95 -11.92
N THR A 223 -7.56 7.68 -12.46
CA THR A 223 -6.93 8.27 -13.64
C THR A 223 -6.13 7.16 -14.31
N ASP A 224 -5.81 7.35 -15.59
CA ASP A 224 -4.93 6.43 -16.30
C ASP A 224 -3.56 6.36 -15.60
N VAL A 225 -2.97 5.16 -15.59
CA VAL A 225 -1.63 4.88 -15.09
C VAL A 225 -0.82 4.36 -16.26
N ASP A 226 0.25 5.08 -16.61
CA ASP A 226 1.15 4.81 -17.72
C ASP A 226 2.43 4.05 -17.31
#